data_AF-A0A178X4N8-F1
#
_entry.id   AF-A0A178X4N8-F1
#
_cell.length_a   1.000
_cell.length_b   1.000
_cell.length_c   1.000
_cell.angle_alpha   90.00
_cell.angle_beta   90.00
_cell.angle_gamma   90.00
#
_symmetry.space_group_name_H-M   'P 1'
#
loop_
_entity.id
_entity.type
_entity.pdbx_description
1 polymer ?
#
loop_
_entity_poly.entity_id
_entity_poly.type
_entity_poly.pdbx_seq_one_letter_code
_entity_poly.pdbx_strand_id
1 'polypeptide(L)'
;MLWGLGWGGVPTLLQTAAGEAGGESADTVQAMLVTLWNAAMAAGGVVGGVLLDAAGSSSFPWAVLALMAPVLAVVLLARRHGFPPQHA
;
A
#
# COMPACT_ATOMS: atom_id res chain seq x y z
N MET A 1 18.56 -7.70 1.06
CA MET A 1 18.33 -6.79 -0.08
C MET A 1 16.84 -6.54 -0.33
N LEU A 2 16.01 -7.58 -0.46
CA LEU A 2 14.54 -7.45 -0.67
C LEU A 2 13.84 -6.58 0.40
N TRP A 3 14.28 -6.66 1.66
CA TRP A 3 13.74 -5.85 2.75
C TRP A 3 13.93 -4.34 2.56
N GLY A 4 15.13 -3.91 2.12
CA GLY A 4 15.43 -2.50 1.88
C GLY A 4 14.68 -1.93 0.67
N LEU A 5 14.47 -2.75 -0.36
CA LEU A 5 13.62 -2.36 -1.49
C LEU A 5 12.16 -2.23 -1.07
N GLY A 6 11.64 -3.16 -0.27
CA GLY A 6 10.26 -3.13 0.20
C GLY A 6 9.94 -1.99 1.16
N TRP A 7 10.84 -1.70 2.10
CA TRP A 7 10.62 -0.66 3.11
C TRP A 7 11.11 0.73 2.72
N GLY A 8 12.14 0.83 1.86
CA GLY A 8 12.71 2.11 1.45
C GLY A 8 12.38 2.50 0.00
N GLY A 9 12.54 1.56 -0.93
CA GLY A 9 12.40 1.86 -2.36
C GLY A 9 10.95 2.04 -2.80
N VAL A 10 10.08 1.08 -2.46
CA VAL A 10 8.68 1.04 -2.91
C VAL A 10 7.86 2.24 -2.41
N PRO A 11 7.90 2.63 -1.12
CA PRO A 11 7.11 3.77 -0.65
C PRO A 11 7.56 5.08 -1.28
N THR A 12 8.87 5.25 -1.49
CA THR A 12 9.43 6.45 -2.11
C THR A 12 8.99 6.57 -3.57
N LEU A 13 9.07 5.48 -4.34
CA LEU A 13 8.57 5.45 -5.73
C LEU A 13 7.07 5.71 -5.80
N LEU A 14 6.28 5.16 -4.88
CA LEU A 14 4.84 5.40 -4.79
C LEU A 14 4.53 6.87 -4.47
N GLN A 15 5.27 7.48 -3.54
CA GLN A 15 5.12 8.89 -3.18
C GLN A 15 5.44 9.80 -4.36
N THR A 16 6.53 9.53 -5.09
CA THR A 16 6.89 10.29 -6.29
C THR A 16 5.81 10.16 -7.37
N ALA A 17 5.40 8.93 -7.70
CA ALA A 17 4.39 8.70 -8.73
C ALA A 17 3.02 9.31 -8.37
N ALA A 18 2.62 9.27 -7.08
CA ALA A 18 1.39 9.88 -6.61
C ALA A 18 1.46 11.42 -6.70
N GLY A 19 2.60 12.02 -6.34
CA GLY A 19 2.82 13.46 -6.50
C GLY A 19 2.76 13.91 -7.96
N GLU A 20 3.41 13.17 -8.87
CA GLU A 20 3.37 13.43 -10.32
C GLU A 20 1.95 13.29 -10.88
N ALA A 21 1.19 12.27 -10.46
CA ALA A 21 -0.20 12.08 -10.86
C ALA A 21 -1.13 13.18 -10.31
N GLY A 22 -0.76 13.82 -9.19
CA GLY A 22 -1.54 14.87 -8.55
C GLY A 22 -1.42 16.25 -9.20
N GLY A 23 -0.37 16.52 -10.00
CA GLY A 23 -0.17 17.80 -10.69
C GLY A 23 -0.31 19.02 -9.75
N GLU A 24 -1.18 19.98 -10.08
CA GLU A 24 -1.50 21.14 -9.25
C GLU A 24 -2.08 20.79 -7.86
N SER A 25 -2.55 19.56 -7.66
CA SER A 25 -3.10 19.04 -6.39
C SER A 25 -2.15 18.10 -5.66
N ALA A 26 -0.84 18.12 -5.96
CA ALA A 26 0.16 17.23 -5.35
C ALA A 26 0.14 17.27 -3.81
N ASP A 27 0.02 18.45 -3.19
CA ASP A 27 -0.07 18.60 -1.73
C ASP A 27 -1.28 17.86 -1.13
N THR A 28 -2.40 17.88 -1.84
CA THR A 28 -3.61 17.16 -1.42
C THR A 28 -3.44 15.65 -1.56
N VAL A 29 -2.88 15.18 -2.68
CA VAL A 29 -2.60 13.75 -2.88
C VAL A 29 -1.62 13.22 -1.83
N GLN A 30 -0.58 13.98 -1.52
CA GLN A 30 0.41 13.61 -0.52
C GLN A 30 -0.20 13.58 0.90
N ALA A 31 -1.05 14.54 1.25
CA ALA A 31 -1.80 14.51 2.50
C ALA A 31 -2.68 13.26 2.60
N MET A 32 -3.44 12.93 1.55
CA MET A 32 -4.26 11.71 1.51
C MET A 32 -3.42 10.44 1.63
N LEU A 33 -2.23 10.39 1.01
CA LEU A 33 -1.32 9.25 1.05
C LEU A 33 -0.78 9.04 2.47
N VAL A 34 -0.43 10.12 3.19
CA VAL A 34 -0.03 10.06 4.60
C VAL A 34 -1.20 9.62 5.49
N THR A 35 -2.40 10.14 5.27
CA THR A 35 -3.60 9.71 6.01
C THR A 35 -3.88 8.23 5.79
N LEU A 36 -3.81 7.77 4.53
CA LEU A 36 -4.02 6.37 4.18
C LEU A 36 -2.98 5.48 4.85
N TRP A 37 -1.71 5.90 4.91
CA TRP A 37 -0.66 5.17 5.59
C TRP A 37 -0.95 5.00 7.08
N ASN A 38 -1.33 6.08 7.77
CA ASN A 38 -1.69 6.04 9.18
C ASN A 38 -2.91 5.14 9.43
N ALA A 39 -3.94 5.26 8.59
CA ALA A 39 -5.14 4.41 8.68
C ALA A 39 -4.81 2.93 8.48
N ALA A 40 -3.95 2.61 7.49
CA ALA A 40 -3.52 1.24 7.23
C ALA A 40 -2.72 0.66 8.40
N MET A 41 -1.82 1.42 9.00
CA MET A 41 -1.07 0.99 10.19
C MET A 41 -1.98 0.76 11.40
N ALA A 42 -2.94 1.67 11.65
CA ALA A 42 -3.91 1.52 12.74
C ALA A 42 -4.81 0.28 12.52
N ALA A 43 -5.38 0.14 11.32
CA ALA A 43 -6.21 -1.01 10.97
C ALA A 43 -5.43 -2.32 11.04
N GLY A 44 -4.20 -2.35 10.53
CA GLY A 44 -3.30 -3.51 10.60
C GLY A 44 -2.97 -3.91 12.02
N GLY A 45 -2.73 -2.93 12.92
CA GLY A 45 -2.52 -3.18 14.33
C GLY A 45 -3.75 -3.77 15.03
N VAL A 46 -4.94 -3.22 14.78
CA VAL A 46 -6.19 -3.72 15.37
C VAL A 46 -6.52 -5.13 14.86
N VAL A 47 -6.52 -5.32 13.54
CA VAL A 47 -6.83 -6.62 12.93
C VAL A 47 -5.79 -7.67 13.33
N GLY A 48 -4.50 -7.31 13.31
CA GLY A 48 -3.41 -8.18 13.74
C GLY A 48 -3.49 -8.55 15.22
N GLY A 49 -3.87 -7.60 16.08
CA GLY A 49 -4.07 -7.84 17.52
C GLY A 49 -5.23 -8.80 17.79
N VAL A 50 -6.39 -8.57 17.16
CA VAL A 50 -7.56 -9.46 17.26
C VAL A 50 -7.23 -10.86 16.74
N LEU A 51 -6.52 -10.94 15.61
CA LEU A 51 -6.12 -12.22 15.03
C LEU A 51 -5.14 -12.98 15.94
N LEU A 52 -4.19 -12.28 16.55
CA LEU A 52 -3.23 -12.86 17.50
C LEU A 52 -3.94 -13.38 18.75
N ASP A 53 -4.91 -12.64 19.28
CA ASP A 53 -5.70 -13.05 20.45
C ASP A 53 -6.58 -14.27 20.15
N ALA A 54 -7.24 -14.29 18.99
CA ALA A 54 -8.18 -15.35 18.63
C ALA A 54 -7.53 -16.66 18.13
N ALA A 55 -6.45 -16.57 17.35
CA ALA A 55 -5.88 -17.71 16.62
C ALA A 55 -4.38 -17.92 16.86
N GLY A 56 -3.75 -17.08 17.68
CA GLY A 56 -2.33 -17.17 18.00
C GLY A 56 -1.40 -16.83 16.83
N SER A 57 -0.09 -16.97 17.03
CA SER A 57 0.94 -16.57 16.06
C SER A 57 0.97 -17.40 14.76
N SER A 58 0.40 -18.62 14.78
CA SER A 58 0.34 -19.50 13.60
C SER A 58 -0.60 -19.00 12.48
N SER A 59 -1.46 -18.03 12.79
CA SER A 59 -2.44 -17.44 11.87
C SER A 59 -1.86 -16.38 10.92
N PHE A 60 -0.75 -15.74 11.29
CA PHE A 60 -0.14 -14.64 10.53
C PHE A 60 0.24 -15.01 9.09
N PRO A 61 0.87 -16.16 8.80
CA PRO A 61 1.21 -16.53 7.42
C PRO A 61 -0.03 -16.58 6.51
N TRP A 62 -1.13 -17.13 7.02
CA TRP A 62 -2.39 -17.24 6.29
C TRP A 62 -3.10 -15.90 6.13
N ALA A 63 -3.10 -15.07 7.18
CA ALA A 63 -3.70 -13.74 7.11
C ALA A 63 -2.95 -12.81 6.14
N VAL A 64 -1.62 -12.88 6.11
CA VAL A 64 -0.80 -12.13 5.14
C VAL A 64 -1.09 -12.60 3.71
N LEU A 65 -1.24 -13.91 3.49
CA LEU A 65 -1.65 -14.45 2.18
C LEU A 65 -3.04 -13.97 1.77
N ALA A 66 -4.00 -13.95 2.70
CA ALA A 66 -5.34 -13.42 2.43
C ALA A 66 -5.33 -11.92 2.11
N LEU A 67 -4.49 -11.13 2.81
CA LEU A 67 -4.30 -9.70 2.55
C LEU A 67 -3.57 -9.42 1.24
N MET A 68 -2.73 -10.33 0.76
CA MET A 68 -2.08 -10.22 -0.55
C MET A 68 -3.06 -10.28 -1.71
N ALA A 69 -4.18 -11.01 -1.58
CA ALA A 69 -5.18 -11.12 -2.65
C ALA A 69 -5.79 -9.77 -3.07
N PRO A 70 -6.35 -8.94 -2.16
CA PRO A 70 -6.87 -7.62 -2.53
C PRO A 70 -5.75 -6.67 -2.98
N VAL A 71 -4.54 -6.74 -2.41
CA VAL A 71 -3.40 -5.94 -2.87
C VAL A 71 -3.07 -6.28 -4.33
N LEU A 72 -3.01 -7.56 -4.67
CA LEU A 72 -2.76 -8.01 -6.04
C LEU A 72 -3.87 -7.54 -6.98
N ALA A 73 -5.14 -7.64 -6.57
CA ALA A 73 -6.27 -7.16 -7.35
C ALA A 73 -6.18 -5.65 -7.63
N VAL A 74 -5.86 -4.84 -6.61
CA VAL A 74 -5.66 -3.39 -6.76
C VAL A 74 -4.49 -3.10 -7.70
N VAL A 75 -3.34 -3.77 -7.54
CA VAL A 75 -2.18 -3.58 -8.42
C VAL A 75 -2.51 -3.93 -9.87
N LEU A 76 -3.22 -5.03 -10.11
CA LEU A 76 -3.62 -5.46 -11.45
C LEU A 76 -4.63 -4.49 -12.09
N LEU A 77 -5.58 -3.96 -11.31
CA LEU A 77 -6.58 -3.02 -11.79
C LEU A 77 -6.01 -1.61 -12.00
N ALA A 78 -5.14 -1.17 -11.09
CA ALA A 78 -4.44 0.11 -11.16
C ALA A 78 -3.41 0.14 -12.29
N ARG A 79 -2.81 -1.00 -12.66
CA ARG A 79 -1.94 -1.10 -13.85
C ARG A 79 -2.61 -0.61 -15.14
N ARG A 80 -3.93 -0.69 -15.26
CA ARG A 80 -4.68 -0.15 -16.41
C ARG A 80 -4.86 1.37 -16.39
N HIS A 81 -4.74 2.02 -15.24
CA HIS A 81 -5.00 3.45 -15.05
C HIS A 81 -3.75 4.26 -14.66
N GLY A 82 -2.71 3.62 -14.13
CA GLY A 82 -1.49 4.25 -13.63
C GLY A 82 -0.39 4.47 -14.67
N PHE A 83 -0.52 3.91 -15.89
CA PHE A 83 0.42 4.12 -16.99
C PHE A 83 -0.32 4.46 -18.29
N PRO A 84 -0.88 5.67 -18.45
CA PRO A 84 -1.22 6.15 -19.78
C PRO A 84 0.07 6.25 -20.62
N PRO A 85 0.08 5.78 -21.88
CA PRO A 85 1.22 5.98 -22.77
C PRO A 85 1.40 7.49 -22.94
N GLN A 86 2.56 7.97 -22.49
CA GLN A 86 3.05 9.31 -22.74
C GLN A 86 3.05 9.48 -24.26
N HIS A 87 2.15 10.30 -24.80
CA HIS A 87 2.15 10.62 -26.22
C HIS A 87 3.35 11.53 -26.47
N ALA A 88 4.18 11.09 -27.41
CA ALA A 88 5.36 11.77 -27.94
C ALA A 88 5.01 13.11 -28.59
#